data_AF-A0A813DCW2-F1
#
_entry.id   AF-A0A813DCW2-F1
#
_cell.length_a   1.000
_cell.length_b   1.000
_cell.length_c   1.000
_cell.angle_alpha   90.00
_cell.angle_beta   90.00
_cell.angle_gamma   90.00
#
_symmetry.space_group_name_H-M   'P 1'
#
loop_
_entity.id
_entity.type
_entity.pdbx_description
1 polymer ?
#
loop_
_entity_poly.entity_id
_entity_poly.type
_entity_poly.pdbx_seq_one_letter_code
_entity_poly.pdbx_strand_id
1 'polypeptide(L)'
;ASSREQRTGSFDLLPTDDAEWPAGDPTKWEFKEQDGFQIELSSANKVQPLEVNTKQEAVMMVRNYPGKFLGCRWLQEGYAGKALVYPRSCDFYGSGFGKNTSQPDATGAMRAVYNMLPKDVAIDPDEYTDGCLARYQSRRYTSKSPGRGQGVFDKPGLKIVADINPNDVNQGGVGDCWLLSAISALAEFDTAITTLFKKRPDLHLPPSDAFNKYTISLYDLESWAPVDVVIDERLIWDEERGDLLGCKPGSQGDLWPSLIEKAVAAHCGGWDKIDGGQCTHAWRILTGCKEVYTIAKHGYVYKCMGAYNPNENRWEQLSNSPHDGFQGMWPMKWPDVGGGGGLHLTCNQDEVFGRMCAWDAANFIMGAGTRAGSDTDKSDGIVDGHAYTVLACIGNAGGAGFDMVKMRNPWGKQEFECGGWTDDGPNWQQYPRVFEACGQPVARDDGVFWMQKEQFFEYFTTVYLCAHNMATFGNA
;
A
#
# COMPACT_ATOMS: atom_id res chain seq x y z
N ALA A 1 -0.83 59.45 5.02
CA ALA A 1 -0.43 58.40 4.08
C ALA A 1 0.85 57.76 4.62
N SER A 2 1.02 56.46 4.76
CA SER A 2 0.26 55.32 4.23
C SER A 2 0.37 54.12 5.20
N SER A 3 -0.69 53.31 5.19
CA SER A 3 -0.75 51.85 5.34
C SER A 3 0.19 51.11 6.33
N ARG A 4 -0.35 50.73 7.50
CA ARG A 4 0.05 49.52 8.21
C ARG A 4 -0.56 48.31 7.50
N GLU A 5 0.29 47.49 6.88
CA GLU A 5 -0.07 46.18 6.35
C GLU A 5 -0.59 45.28 7.49
N GLN A 6 -1.71 44.62 7.20
CA GLN A 6 -2.31 43.59 8.02
C GLN A 6 -1.36 42.39 8.10
N ARG A 7 -0.96 42.01 9.31
CA ARG A 7 -0.38 40.69 9.57
C ARG A 7 -1.51 39.67 9.42
N THR A 8 -1.50 38.93 8.32
CA THR A 8 -2.20 37.65 8.19
C THR A 8 -1.60 36.70 9.23
N GLY A 9 -2.38 36.33 10.24
CA GLY A 9 -1.96 35.38 11.27
C GLY A 9 -1.67 34.01 10.64
N SER A 10 -0.48 33.47 10.92
CA SER A 10 -0.11 32.11 10.59
C SER A 10 -0.96 31.13 11.42
N PHE A 11 -1.67 30.23 10.74
CA PHE A 11 -2.33 29.07 11.35
C PHE A 11 -1.28 27.97 11.60
N ASP A 12 -0.29 28.26 12.47
CA ASP A 12 0.70 27.29 12.92
C ASP A 12 0.40 26.90 14.37
N LEU A 13 -0.71 26.19 14.60
CA LEU A 13 -1.00 25.51 15.87
C LEU A 13 -1.95 24.34 15.63
N LEU A 14 -1.54 23.30 14.91
CA LEU A 14 -2.22 21.99 15.00
C LEU A 14 -1.17 20.86 15.06
N PRO A 15 -1.30 19.91 16.02
CA PRO A 15 -0.49 18.68 16.03
C PRO A 15 -0.70 17.90 14.73
N THR A 16 0.36 17.24 14.25
CA THR A 16 0.42 16.56 12.95
C THR A 16 -0.20 15.15 12.92
N ASP A 17 -0.73 14.66 14.05
CA ASP A 17 -1.15 13.24 14.18
C ASP A 17 -2.67 13.02 14.41
N ASP A 18 -3.51 14.05 14.26
CA ASP A 18 -4.93 13.96 14.58
C ASP A 18 -5.81 13.54 13.39
N ALA A 19 -6.22 12.26 13.33
CA ALA A 19 -7.36 11.69 12.60
C ALA A 19 -7.95 12.52 11.43
N GLU A 20 -7.12 12.82 10.44
CA GLU A 20 -7.53 13.62 9.27
C GLU A 20 -8.20 12.71 8.23
N TRP A 21 -9.45 12.99 7.90
CA TRP A 21 -10.06 12.40 6.72
C TRP A 21 -9.37 12.97 5.48
N PRO A 22 -9.12 12.17 4.43
CA PRO A 22 -8.68 12.71 3.15
C PRO A 22 -9.63 13.82 2.69
N ALA A 23 -9.11 14.80 1.94
CA ALA A 23 -9.95 15.88 1.42
C ALA A 23 -11.05 15.35 0.48
N GLY A 24 -10.77 14.28 -0.26
CA GLY A 24 -11.69 13.71 -1.25
C GLY A 24 -12.05 14.69 -2.36
N ASP A 25 -13.13 14.41 -3.08
CA ASP A 25 -13.67 15.31 -4.11
C ASP A 25 -14.32 16.54 -3.44
N PRO A 26 -13.80 17.77 -3.66
CA PRO A 26 -14.36 18.99 -3.09
C PRO A 26 -15.84 19.20 -3.42
N THR A 27 -16.31 18.70 -4.56
CA THR A 27 -17.69 18.86 -5.03
C THR A 27 -18.69 17.95 -4.31
N LYS A 28 -18.21 16.92 -3.60
CA LYS A 28 -19.03 15.98 -2.83
C LYS A 28 -19.25 16.41 -1.38
N TRP A 29 -18.69 17.54 -0.94
CA TRP A 29 -18.93 18.08 0.39
C TRP A 29 -20.20 18.94 0.45
N GLU A 30 -21.08 18.58 1.37
CA GLU A 30 -22.24 19.38 1.77
C GLU A 30 -22.05 19.97 3.17
N PHE A 31 -22.53 21.19 3.37
CA PHE A 31 -22.48 21.88 4.66
C PHE A 31 -23.91 22.13 5.15
N LYS A 32 -24.34 21.33 6.13
CA LYS A 32 -25.70 21.38 6.67
C LYS A 32 -25.74 22.30 7.88
N GLU A 33 -26.32 23.48 7.71
CA GLU A 33 -26.52 24.48 8.75
C GLU A 33 -27.96 24.42 9.28
N GLN A 34 -28.13 24.42 10.61
CA GLN A 34 -29.44 24.37 11.23
C GLN A 34 -29.47 25.08 12.59
N ASP A 35 -30.51 25.89 12.77
CA ASP A 35 -30.83 26.53 14.04
C ASP A 35 -31.54 25.57 14.99
N GLY A 36 -31.24 25.71 16.29
CA GLY A 36 -31.68 24.81 17.35
C GLY A 36 -30.96 23.46 17.38
N PHE A 37 -29.83 23.34 16.70
CA PHE A 37 -28.99 22.14 16.67
C PHE A 37 -27.61 22.41 17.27
N GLN A 38 -26.93 21.33 17.66
CA GLN A 38 -25.60 21.35 18.22
C GLN A 38 -24.76 20.18 17.69
N ILE A 39 -23.45 20.28 17.87
CA ILE A 39 -22.54 19.15 17.69
C ILE A 39 -22.56 18.32 18.98
N GLU A 40 -22.89 17.03 18.85
CA GLU A 40 -23.10 16.12 19.99
C GLU A 40 -21.89 15.22 20.22
N LEU A 41 -21.17 15.50 21.29
CA LEU A 41 -20.01 14.72 21.74
C LEU A 41 -20.44 13.52 22.58
N SER A 42 -19.73 12.40 22.38
CA SER A 42 -19.82 11.21 23.23
C SER A 42 -19.40 11.53 24.67
N SER A 43 -19.94 10.81 25.66
CA SER A 43 -19.45 10.90 27.04
C SER A 43 -18.01 10.41 27.20
N ALA A 44 -17.51 9.62 26.25
CA ALA A 44 -16.13 9.14 26.22
C ALA A 44 -15.12 10.17 25.68
N ASN A 45 -15.60 11.26 25.08
CA ASN A 45 -14.74 12.24 24.41
C ASN A 45 -13.73 12.89 25.35
N LYS A 46 -12.46 12.91 24.93
CA LYS A 46 -11.36 13.55 25.66
C LYS A 46 -10.80 14.78 24.94
N VAL A 47 -11.15 15.00 23.68
CA VAL A 47 -10.64 16.09 22.84
C VAL A 47 -11.50 17.33 23.02
N GLN A 48 -10.90 18.46 23.35
CA GLN A 48 -11.62 19.72 23.51
C GLN A 48 -11.91 20.36 22.13
N PRO A 49 -13.11 20.91 21.92
CA PRO A 49 -13.38 21.72 20.74
C PRO A 49 -12.55 23.01 20.77
N LEU A 50 -12.23 23.54 19.59
CA LEU A 50 -11.51 24.79 19.42
C LEU A 50 -12.45 25.97 19.61
N GLU A 51 -12.08 26.91 20.47
CA GLU A 51 -12.86 28.12 20.72
C GLU A 51 -12.41 29.25 19.78
N VAL A 52 -13.36 29.84 19.05
CA VAL A 52 -13.14 30.94 18.11
C VAL A 52 -14.09 32.10 18.36
N ASN A 53 -13.72 33.31 17.93
CA ASN A 53 -14.41 34.51 18.38
C ASN A 53 -15.74 34.76 17.66
N THR A 54 -15.89 34.23 16.43
CA THR A 54 -17.03 34.54 15.57
C THR A 54 -17.59 33.31 14.87
N LYS A 55 -18.89 33.37 14.52
CA LYS A 55 -19.53 32.38 13.64
C LYS A 55 -18.78 32.23 12.31
N GLN A 56 -18.37 33.36 11.72
CA GLN A 56 -17.72 33.40 10.41
C GLN A 56 -16.39 32.65 10.42
N GLU A 57 -15.57 32.87 11.46
CA GLU A 57 -14.31 32.15 11.65
C GLU A 57 -14.53 30.64 11.76
N ALA A 58 -15.48 30.22 12.61
CA ALA A 58 -15.87 28.83 12.76
C ALA A 58 -16.32 28.17 11.44
N VAL A 59 -17.19 28.85 10.69
CA VAL A 59 -17.70 28.36 9.41
C VAL A 59 -16.59 28.24 8.36
N MET A 60 -15.68 29.21 8.30
CA MET A 60 -14.55 29.16 7.36
C MET A 60 -13.61 27.99 7.65
N MET A 61 -13.30 27.72 8.92
CA MET A 61 -12.46 26.57 9.29
C MET A 61 -13.06 25.25 8.81
N VAL A 62 -14.36 25.03 9.04
CA VAL A 62 -15.05 23.81 8.62
C VAL A 62 -15.13 23.69 7.10
N ARG A 63 -15.39 24.79 6.38
CA ARG A 63 -15.50 24.77 4.91
C ARG A 63 -14.16 24.59 4.20
N ASN A 64 -13.09 25.17 4.72
CA ASN A 64 -11.77 25.08 4.12
C ASN A 64 -11.08 23.75 4.47
N TYR A 65 -11.41 23.15 5.61
CA TYR A 65 -10.79 21.91 6.09
C TYR A 65 -11.85 20.90 6.56
N PRO A 66 -12.79 20.46 5.70
CA PRO A 66 -13.87 19.55 6.08
C PRO A 66 -13.37 18.14 6.44
N GLY A 67 -12.18 17.76 5.99
CA GLY A 67 -11.47 16.55 6.41
C GLY A 67 -10.89 16.62 7.82
N LYS A 68 -10.70 17.82 8.37
CA LYS A 68 -10.15 18.04 9.72
C LYS A 68 -11.22 18.35 10.76
N PHE A 69 -12.27 19.06 10.36
CA PHE A 69 -13.35 19.47 11.26
C PHE A 69 -14.67 18.84 10.85
N LEU A 70 -15.35 18.19 11.81
CA LEU A 70 -16.68 17.63 11.61
C LEU A 70 -17.72 18.76 11.40
N GLY A 71 -17.60 19.81 12.20
CA GLY A 71 -18.58 20.89 12.23
C GLY A 71 -18.24 21.99 13.24
N CYS A 72 -19.14 22.94 13.38
CA CYS A 72 -19.03 24.04 14.32
C CYS A 72 -20.39 24.41 14.92
N ARG A 73 -20.39 25.05 16.09
CA ARG A 73 -21.57 25.67 16.71
C ARG A 73 -21.32 27.12 17.06
N TRP A 74 -22.37 27.92 17.15
CA TRP A 74 -22.35 29.29 17.64
C TRP A 74 -23.63 29.59 18.42
N LEU A 75 -23.60 30.65 19.21
CA LEU A 75 -24.81 31.23 19.78
C LEU A 75 -25.40 32.26 18.81
N GLN A 76 -26.72 32.34 18.75
CA GLN A 76 -27.45 33.28 17.92
C GLN A 76 -27.35 34.71 18.46
N GLU A 77 -27.68 35.68 17.61
CA GLU A 77 -27.64 37.10 17.95
C GLU A 77 -28.51 37.41 19.18
N GLY A 78 -27.94 38.14 20.15
CA GLY A 78 -28.59 38.43 21.43
C GLY A 78 -28.16 37.53 22.60
N TYR A 79 -27.39 36.47 22.35
CA TYR A 79 -26.83 35.57 23.37
C TYR A 79 -25.31 35.75 23.49
N ALA A 80 -24.79 35.75 24.72
CA ALA A 80 -23.36 35.93 24.97
C ALA A 80 -22.60 34.61 24.90
N GLY A 81 -21.55 34.54 24.07
CA GLY A 81 -20.62 33.41 24.02
C GLY A 81 -19.79 33.38 22.74
N LYS A 82 -18.83 32.45 22.71
CA LYS A 82 -17.94 32.22 21.57
C LYS A 82 -18.43 31.05 20.71
N ALA A 83 -17.96 30.97 19.46
CA ALA A 83 -18.23 29.83 18.59
C ALA A 83 -17.22 28.71 18.87
N LEU A 84 -17.64 27.46 18.67
CA LEU A 84 -16.77 26.29 18.83
C LEU A 84 -16.66 25.54 17.50
N VAL A 85 -15.46 25.11 17.17
CA VAL A 85 -15.15 24.23 16.04
C VAL A 85 -14.76 22.86 16.59
N TYR A 86 -15.28 21.80 15.99
CA TYR A 86 -15.12 20.43 16.48
C TYR A 86 -14.21 19.64 15.54
N PRO A 87 -12.97 19.34 15.94
CA PRO A 87 -12.09 18.43 15.21
C PRO A 87 -12.73 17.06 15.02
N ARG A 88 -12.39 16.36 13.93
CA ARG A 88 -12.83 14.98 13.71
C ARG A 88 -12.23 13.98 14.70
N SER A 89 -11.15 14.35 15.39
CA SER A 89 -10.57 13.56 16.49
C SER A 89 -11.41 13.55 17.77
N CYS A 90 -12.46 14.38 17.86
CA CYS A 90 -13.44 14.25 18.94
C CYS A 90 -14.27 12.96 18.80
N ASP A 91 -14.70 12.39 19.92
CA ASP A 91 -15.67 11.29 19.94
C ASP A 91 -17.10 11.85 19.90
N PHE A 92 -17.92 11.35 18.98
CA PHE A 92 -19.28 11.84 18.75
C PHE A 92 -20.35 10.77 19.02
N TYR A 93 -21.56 11.18 19.41
CA TYR A 93 -22.72 10.29 19.42
C TYR A 93 -23.37 10.22 18.04
N GLY A 94 -23.66 9.02 17.56
CA GLY A 94 -24.35 8.82 16.28
C GLY A 94 -23.66 9.58 15.13
N SER A 95 -24.40 10.50 14.50
CA SER A 95 -23.86 11.32 13.41
C SER A 95 -23.11 12.59 13.85
N GLY A 96 -22.94 12.80 15.15
CA GLY A 96 -22.32 13.97 15.76
C GLY A 96 -23.10 15.28 15.62
N PHE A 97 -24.33 15.24 15.09
CA PHE A 97 -25.22 16.40 14.95
C PHE A 97 -26.60 16.03 15.47
N GLY A 98 -27.13 16.85 16.38
CA GLY A 98 -28.40 16.59 17.02
C GLY A 98 -29.09 17.86 17.50
N LYS A 99 -30.37 17.70 17.86
CA LYS A 99 -31.23 18.83 18.23
C LYS A 99 -30.88 19.29 19.64
N ASN A 100 -30.62 20.58 19.81
CA ASN A 100 -30.43 21.16 21.14
C ASN A 100 -31.80 21.37 21.81
N THR A 101 -32.23 20.40 22.61
CA THR A 101 -33.50 20.48 23.37
C THR A 101 -33.45 21.44 24.54
N SER A 102 -32.25 21.81 24.99
CA SER A 102 -32.05 22.68 26.17
C SER A 102 -32.07 24.16 25.81
N GLN A 103 -31.55 24.53 24.63
CA GLN A 103 -31.49 25.91 24.13
C GLN A 103 -31.73 25.97 22.60
N PRO A 104 -32.93 25.58 22.12
CA PRO A 104 -33.24 25.47 20.70
C PRO A 104 -33.31 26.82 19.97
N ASP A 105 -33.55 27.90 20.70
CA ASP A 105 -33.61 29.28 20.21
C ASP A 105 -32.24 29.98 20.24
N ALA A 106 -31.33 29.53 21.11
CA ALA A 106 -30.05 30.22 21.30
C ALA A 106 -28.90 29.67 20.44
N THR A 107 -29.02 28.48 19.86
CA THR A 107 -27.88 27.75 19.26
C THR A 107 -28.06 27.53 17.77
N GLY A 108 -27.03 27.79 16.98
CA GLY A 108 -26.93 27.31 15.61
C GLY A 108 -25.70 26.42 15.44
N ALA A 109 -25.77 25.48 14.49
CA ALA A 109 -24.64 24.63 14.17
C ALA A 109 -24.58 24.29 12.67
N MET A 110 -23.36 23.98 12.20
CA MET A 110 -23.09 23.54 10.84
C MET A 110 -22.25 22.26 10.88
N ARG A 111 -22.61 21.27 10.07
CA ARG A 111 -21.82 20.03 9.89
C ARG A 111 -21.37 19.86 8.44
N ALA A 112 -20.12 19.44 8.24
CA ALA A 112 -19.61 18.95 6.96
C ALA A 112 -20.00 17.48 6.75
N VAL A 113 -20.64 17.18 5.63
CA VAL A 113 -21.08 15.84 5.21
C VAL A 113 -20.46 15.54 3.87
N TYR A 114 -19.80 14.39 3.73
CA TYR A 114 -19.31 13.95 2.43
C TYR A 114 -20.32 12.99 1.79
N ASN A 115 -20.71 13.28 0.56
CA ASN A 115 -21.61 12.45 -0.22
C ASN A 115 -20.86 11.23 -0.75
N MET A 116 -20.94 10.13 0.01
CA MET A 116 -20.38 8.82 -0.34
C MET A 116 -21.13 8.17 -1.52
N LEU A 117 -20.63 7.03 -2.01
CA LEU A 117 -21.30 6.26 -3.05
C LEU A 117 -22.69 5.79 -2.57
N PRO A 118 -23.68 5.68 -3.47
CA PRO A 118 -24.99 5.17 -3.11
C PRO A 118 -24.89 3.79 -2.47
N LYS A 119 -25.56 3.64 -1.32
CA LYS A 119 -25.60 2.38 -0.56
C LYS A 119 -26.41 1.30 -1.28
N ASP A 120 -27.55 1.69 -1.83
CA ASP A 120 -28.51 0.80 -2.46
C ASP A 120 -28.30 0.84 -3.98
N VAL A 121 -27.53 -0.11 -4.49
CA VAL A 121 -27.30 -0.31 -5.93
C VAL A 121 -27.65 -1.73 -6.34
N ALA A 122 -28.10 -1.90 -7.58
CA ALA A 122 -28.31 -3.22 -8.15
C ALA A 122 -26.95 -3.92 -8.30
N ILE A 123 -26.79 -5.06 -7.63
CA ILE A 123 -25.57 -5.87 -7.69
C ILE A 123 -25.54 -6.62 -9.02
N ASP A 124 -24.44 -6.47 -9.75
CA ASP A 124 -24.10 -7.27 -10.93
C ASP A 124 -22.93 -8.20 -10.55
N PRO A 125 -23.19 -9.40 -9.99
CA PRO A 125 -22.13 -10.24 -9.43
C PRO A 125 -21.15 -10.73 -10.51
N ASP A 126 -19.93 -11.05 -10.08
CA ASP A 126 -18.99 -11.87 -10.85
C ASP A 126 -19.14 -13.37 -10.50
N GLU A 127 -18.39 -14.24 -11.18
CA GLU A 127 -18.41 -15.68 -10.92
C GLU A 127 -17.55 -16.12 -9.70
N TYR A 128 -16.75 -15.22 -9.15
CA TYR A 128 -15.69 -15.55 -8.18
C TYR A 128 -16.11 -15.23 -6.73
N THR A 129 -16.65 -14.02 -6.51
CA THR A 129 -16.93 -13.41 -5.21
C THR A 129 -17.87 -14.25 -4.38
N ASP A 130 -18.98 -14.72 -4.98
CA ASP A 130 -19.93 -15.61 -4.32
C ASP A 130 -19.56 -17.11 -4.45
N GLY A 131 -18.53 -17.40 -5.25
CA GLY A 131 -18.01 -18.72 -5.57
C GLY A 131 -16.73 -19.06 -4.80
N CYS A 132 -15.60 -19.14 -5.52
CA CYS A 132 -14.31 -19.55 -4.96
C CYS A 132 -13.75 -18.57 -3.91
N LEU A 133 -14.09 -17.27 -3.99
CA LEU A 133 -13.60 -16.25 -3.06
C LEU A 133 -14.45 -16.12 -1.80
N ALA A 134 -15.64 -16.72 -1.75
CA ALA A 134 -16.49 -16.69 -0.57
C ALA A 134 -15.97 -17.59 0.56
N ARG A 135 -14.84 -18.28 0.37
CA ARG A 135 -14.30 -19.26 1.31
C ARG A 135 -12.79 -19.11 1.49
N TYR A 136 -12.35 -19.39 2.70
CA TYR A 136 -10.94 -19.54 3.07
C TYR A 136 -10.87 -20.47 4.28
N GLN A 137 -9.94 -21.43 4.27
CA GLN A 137 -9.73 -22.42 5.32
C GLN A 137 -11.03 -23.13 5.74
N SER A 138 -11.83 -23.54 4.74
CA SER A 138 -13.16 -24.16 4.90
C SER A 138 -14.27 -23.29 5.51
N ARG A 139 -13.96 -22.07 5.97
CA ARG A 139 -14.95 -21.11 6.48
C ARG A 139 -15.54 -20.29 5.34
N ARG A 140 -16.81 -19.90 5.49
CA ARG A 140 -17.51 -19.01 4.55
C ARG A 140 -17.47 -17.57 5.07
N TYR A 141 -17.21 -16.64 4.18
CA TYR A 141 -17.09 -15.22 4.46
C TYR A 141 -18.21 -14.42 3.78
N THR A 142 -18.44 -13.20 4.25
CA THR A 142 -19.33 -12.23 3.61
C THR A 142 -18.52 -11.32 2.70
N SER A 143 -19.19 -10.39 2.02
CA SER A 143 -18.56 -9.43 1.12
C SER A 143 -19.15 -8.05 1.32
N LYS A 144 -18.32 -7.00 1.25
CA LYS A 144 -18.73 -5.60 1.43
C LYS A 144 -18.19 -4.71 0.32
N SER A 145 -18.95 -3.69 -0.04
CA SER A 145 -18.61 -2.74 -1.10
C SER A 145 -17.94 -1.49 -0.50
N PRO A 146 -16.71 -1.15 -0.91
CA PRO A 146 -16.02 0.05 -0.44
C PRO A 146 -16.80 1.33 -0.70
N GLY A 147 -16.84 2.22 0.30
CA GLY A 147 -17.44 3.55 0.21
C GLY A 147 -18.96 3.61 0.09
N ARG A 148 -19.67 2.49 0.27
CA ARG A 148 -21.14 2.38 0.16
C ARG A 148 -21.85 2.32 1.52
N GLY A 149 -21.20 2.69 2.62
CA GLY A 149 -21.80 2.65 3.96
C GLY A 149 -21.93 1.23 4.52
N GLN A 150 -20.99 0.33 4.16
CA GLN A 150 -20.97 -1.08 4.59
C GLN A 150 -19.85 -1.40 5.59
N GLY A 151 -19.03 -0.40 5.94
CA GLY A 151 -17.90 -0.51 6.87
C GLY A 151 -16.54 -0.68 6.18
N VAL A 152 -16.47 -0.56 4.86
CA VAL A 152 -15.21 -0.64 4.09
C VAL A 152 -14.93 0.73 3.50
N PHE A 153 -13.92 1.43 4.02
CA PHE A 153 -13.51 2.75 3.54
C PHE A 153 -14.69 3.74 3.34
N ASP A 154 -15.54 3.91 4.36
CA ASP A 154 -16.67 4.84 4.34
C ASP A 154 -16.26 6.28 4.68
N LYS A 155 -15.20 6.75 4.02
CA LYS A 155 -14.63 8.10 4.18
C LYS A 155 -14.27 8.70 2.81
N PRO A 156 -14.06 10.02 2.70
CA PRO A 156 -13.66 10.66 1.46
C PRO A 156 -12.35 10.10 0.91
N GLY A 157 -12.13 10.27 -0.39
CA GLY A 157 -10.87 9.92 -1.04
C GLY A 157 -10.83 8.52 -1.66
N LEU A 158 -11.94 7.77 -1.69
CA LEU A 158 -11.98 6.49 -2.40
C LEU A 158 -11.60 6.67 -3.88
N LYS A 159 -10.59 5.92 -4.33
CA LYS A 159 -10.01 5.96 -5.68
C LYS A 159 -9.76 4.53 -6.17
N ILE A 160 -9.76 4.33 -7.49
CA ILE A 160 -9.45 3.01 -8.05
C ILE A 160 -7.94 2.86 -8.21
N VAL A 161 -7.35 3.65 -9.13
CA VAL A 161 -5.89 3.78 -9.33
C VAL A 161 -5.60 5.27 -9.53
N ALA A 162 -4.99 5.93 -8.55
CA ALA A 162 -4.61 7.34 -8.68
C ALA A 162 -3.11 7.54 -8.49
N ASP A 163 -2.68 7.77 -7.27
CA ASP A 163 -1.28 8.02 -6.92
C ASP A 163 -0.70 6.69 -6.44
N ILE A 164 -0.23 5.86 -7.38
CA ILE A 164 0.34 4.55 -7.04
C ILE A 164 1.50 4.76 -6.07
N ASN A 165 1.33 4.31 -4.84
CA ASN A 165 2.36 4.30 -3.83
C ASN A 165 2.54 2.86 -3.33
N PRO A 166 3.76 2.32 -3.32
CA PRO A 166 4.01 0.99 -2.74
C PRO A 166 3.52 0.81 -1.29
N ASN A 167 3.33 1.91 -0.54
CA ASN A 167 2.76 1.93 0.81
C ASN A 167 1.22 1.80 0.87
N ASP A 168 0.54 1.78 -0.28
CA ASP A 168 -0.88 1.47 -0.33
C ASP A 168 -1.14 -0.02 -0.02
N VAL A 169 -0.13 -0.87 -0.15
CA VAL A 169 -0.21 -2.30 0.14
C VAL A 169 -0.32 -2.51 1.66
N ASN A 170 -1.47 -3.00 2.10
CA ASN A 170 -1.75 -3.23 3.51
C ASN A 170 -2.30 -4.64 3.72
N GLN A 171 -1.43 -5.55 4.16
CA GLN A 171 -1.72 -6.98 4.24
C GLN A 171 -2.94 -7.31 5.13
N GLY A 172 -3.74 -8.27 4.64
CA GLY A 172 -4.88 -8.84 5.34
C GLY A 172 -4.52 -10.03 6.23
N GLY A 173 -5.48 -10.92 6.42
CA GLY A 173 -5.35 -12.18 7.16
C GLY A 173 -4.98 -13.41 6.32
N VAL A 174 -4.60 -13.22 5.05
CA VAL A 174 -4.15 -14.29 4.14
C VAL A 174 -2.62 -14.40 4.22
N GLY A 175 -2.09 -15.63 4.17
CA GLY A 175 -0.64 -15.91 4.17
C GLY A 175 0.06 -15.62 2.85
N ASP A 176 -0.38 -14.60 2.12
CA ASP A 176 0.07 -14.23 0.77
C ASP A 176 1.05 -13.04 0.76
N CYS A 177 1.83 -12.87 1.83
CA CYS A 177 2.86 -11.82 1.91
C CYS A 177 3.80 -11.84 0.70
N TRP A 178 4.13 -13.02 0.16
CA TRP A 178 4.92 -13.18 -1.06
C TRP A 178 4.31 -12.46 -2.28
N LEU A 179 2.97 -12.45 -2.40
CA LEU A 179 2.25 -11.79 -3.47
C LEU A 179 2.21 -10.28 -3.23
N LEU A 180 1.86 -9.86 -2.02
CA LEU A 180 1.78 -8.44 -1.67
C LEU A 180 3.15 -7.75 -1.73
N SER A 181 4.23 -8.42 -1.33
CA SER A 181 5.60 -7.95 -1.54
C SER A 181 5.93 -7.81 -3.02
N ALA A 182 5.53 -8.78 -3.85
CA ALA A 182 5.75 -8.71 -5.29
C ALA A 182 4.96 -7.58 -5.96
N ILE A 183 3.73 -7.32 -5.50
CA ILE A 183 2.88 -6.21 -5.94
C ILE A 183 3.48 -4.86 -5.50
N SER A 184 3.92 -4.74 -4.25
CA SER A 184 4.61 -3.54 -3.73
C SER A 184 5.89 -3.27 -4.53
N ALA A 185 6.68 -4.30 -4.83
CA ALA A 185 7.86 -4.19 -5.69
C ALA A 185 7.53 -3.74 -7.12
N LEU A 186 6.41 -4.22 -7.67
CA LEU A 186 5.96 -3.81 -8.99
C LEU A 186 5.52 -2.33 -9.01
N ALA A 187 4.96 -1.83 -7.91
CA ALA A 187 4.51 -0.44 -7.77
C ALA A 187 5.63 0.60 -7.74
N GLU A 188 6.89 0.17 -7.58
CA GLU A 188 8.08 1.04 -7.69
C GLU A 188 8.39 1.43 -9.14
N PHE A 189 7.80 0.73 -10.11
CA PHE A 189 8.03 0.98 -11.52
C PHE A 189 6.84 1.73 -12.12
N ASP A 190 7.13 2.91 -12.67
CA ASP A 190 6.15 3.76 -13.34
C ASP A 190 5.33 2.94 -14.33
N THR A 191 4.01 3.15 -14.31
CA THR A 191 3.02 2.51 -15.19
C THR A 191 2.84 0.98 -15.03
N ALA A 192 3.62 0.31 -14.18
CA ALA A 192 3.52 -1.15 -14.08
C ALA A 192 2.17 -1.60 -13.50
N ILE A 193 1.70 -0.93 -12.44
CA ILE A 193 0.36 -1.16 -11.90
C ILE A 193 -0.72 -0.79 -12.92
N THR A 194 -0.65 0.38 -13.56
CA THR A 194 -1.64 0.78 -14.57
C THR A 194 -1.67 -0.14 -15.79
N THR A 195 -0.55 -0.81 -16.12
CA THR A 195 -0.46 -1.80 -17.20
C THR A 195 -1.33 -3.02 -16.93
N LEU A 196 -1.40 -3.50 -15.68
CA LEU A 196 -2.32 -4.59 -15.28
C LEU A 196 -3.79 -4.19 -15.49
N PHE A 197 -4.03 -2.90 -15.56
CA PHE A 197 -5.33 -2.26 -15.64
C PHE A 197 -5.63 -1.66 -17.03
N LYS A 198 -4.72 -1.82 -18.01
CA LYS A 198 -4.67 -1.06 -19.29
C LYS A 198 -5.93 -1.10 -20.15
N LYS A 199 -6.80 -2.10 -19.95
CA LYS A 199 -8.09 -2.22 -20.67
C LYS A 199 -9.19 -1.35 -20.07
N ARG A 200 -8.87 -0.49 -19.10
CA ARG A 200 -9.81 0.40 -18.42
C ARG A 200 -9.36 1.86 -18.49
N PRO A 201 -9.93 2.65 -19.41
CA PRO A 201 -9.53 4.05 -19.58
C PRO A 201 -9.97 4.95 -18.42
N ASP A 202 -10.91 4.51 -17.59
CA ASP A 202 -11.60 5.29 -16.56
C ASP A 202 -11.03 5.13 -15.14
N LEU A 203 -9.93 4.38 -14.94
CA LEU A 203 -9.43 4.08 -13.58
C LEU A 203 -8.86 5.27 -12.81
N HIS A 204 -8.47 6.32 -13.53
CA HIS A 204 -8.07 7.59 -12.96
C HIS A 204 -9.28 8.40 -12.43
N LEU A 205 -10.51 8.00 -12.77
CA LEU A 205 -11.73 8.58 -12.24
C LEU A 205 -12.13 7.89 -10.94
N PRO A 206 -12.86 8.57 -10.06
CA PRO A 206 -13.48 7.93 -8.90
C PRO A 206 -14.42 6.78 -9.33
N PRO A 207 -14.69 5.80 -8.44
CA PRO A 207 -15.70 4.78 -8.69
C PRO A 207 -17.05 5.40 -9.06
N SER A 208 -17.79 4.74 -9.95
CA SER A 208 -19.09 5.22 -10.37
C SER A 208 -20.14 5.01 -9.26
N ASP A 209 -21.20 5.80 -9.31
CA ASP A 209 -22.35 5.66 -8.40
C ASP A 209 -23.07 4.31 -8.60
N ALA A 210 -22.99 3.73 -9.80
CA ALA A 210 -23.49 2.40 -10.10
C ALA A 210 -22.54 1.30 -9.60
N PHE A 211 -23.01 0.06 -9.55
CA PHE A 211 -22.17 -1.08 -9.14
C PHE A 211 -21.00 -1.27 -10.12
N ASN A 212 -19.79 -1.35 -9.58
CA ASN A 212 -18.57 -1.36 -10.38
C ASN A 212 -18.02 -2.79 -10.59
N LYS A 213 -17.46 -3.03 -11.77
CA LYS A 213 -16.59 -4.17 -12.09
C LYS A 213 -15.22 -3.64 -12.48
N TYR A 214 -14.19 -4.47 -12.33
CA TYR A 214 -12.79 -4.17 -12.64
C TYR A 214 -12.19 -5.30 -13.46
N THR A 215 -11.38 -4.94 -14.45
CA THR A 215 -10.71 -5.92 -15.33
C THR A 215 -9.21 -5.79 -15.11
N ILE A 216 -8.58 -6.90 -14.75
CA ILE A 216 -7.15 -6.98 -14.46
C ILE A 216 -6.52 -8.02 -15.40
N SER A 217 -5.57 -7.58 -16.21
CA SER A 217 -4.81 -8.43 -17.11
C SER A 217 -3.65 -9.09 -16.34
N LEU A 218 -3.69 -10.41 -16.25
CA LEU A 218 -2.66 -11.27 -15.66
C LEU A 218 -2.10 -12.22 -16.73
N TYR A 219 -1.20 -13.12 -16.35
CA TYR A 219 -0.75 -14.24 -17.17
C TYR A 219 -1.21 -15.57 -16.58
N ASP A 220 -1.77 -16.41 -17.44
CA ASP A 220 -2.03 -17.81 -17.14
C ASP A 220 -0.73 -18.60 -17.27
N LEU A 221 -0.30 -19.28 -16.22
CA LEU A 221 1.00 -19.95 -16.17
C LEU A 221 1.02 -21.31 -16.87
N GLU A 222 -0.15 -21.88 -17.14
CA GLU A 222 -0.27 -23.12 -17.91
C GLU A 222 -0.06 -22.83 -19.41
N SER A 223 -0.72 -21.80 -19.93
CA SER A 223 -0.65 -21.41 -21.35
C SER A 223 0.42 -20.35 -21.65
N TRP A 224 0.90 -19.62 -20.64
CA TRP A 224 1.75 -18.43 -20.75
C TRP A 224 1.14 -17.29 -21.58
N ALA A 225 -0.19 -17.26 -21.69
CA ALA A 225 -0.91 -16.21 -22.39
C ALA A 225 -1.48 -15.17 -21.41
N PRO A 226 -1.60 -13.90 -21.82
CA PRO A 226 -2.36 -12.92 -21.06
C PRO A 226 -3.83 -13.33 -20.91
N VAL A 227 -4.39 -13.13 -19.73
CA VAL A 227 -5.79 -13.41 -19.40
C VAL A 227 -6.40 -12.21 -18.67
N ASP A 228 -7.65 -11.88 -19.00
CA ASP A 228 -8.37 -10.81 -18.31
C ASP A 228 -9.28 -11.41 -17.23
N VAL A 229 -9.03 -11.03 -15.98
CA VAL A 229 -9.86 -11.43 -14.84
C VAL A 229 -10.80 -10.28 -14.53
N VAL A 230 -12.11 -10.54 -14.59
CA VAL A 230 -13.16 -9.55 -14.31
C VAL A 230 -13.75 -9.80 -12.92
N ILE A 231 -13.45 -8.89 -11.99
CA ILE A 231 -13.92 -8.94 -10.61
C ILE A 231 -14.89 -7.81 -10.33
N ASP A 232 -15.87 -8.04 -9.46
CA ASP A 232 -16.75 -7.00 -8.94
C ASP A 232 -16.10 -6.19 -7.82
N GLU A 233 -16.75 -5.09 -7.40
CA GLU A 233 -16.22 -4.18 -6.39
C GLU A 233 -16.28 -4.69 -4.95
N ARG A 234 -16.89 -5.84 -4.68
CA ARG A 234 -17.06 -6.34 -3.31
C ARG A 234 -15.75 -6.96 -2.82
N LEU A 235 -15.32 -6.60 -1.62
CA LEU A 235 -14.15 -7.19 -0.96
C LEU A 235 -14.62 -8.15 0.15
N ILE A 236 -13.87 -9.24 0.34
CA ILE A 236 -14.25 -10.30 1.27
C ILE A 236 -14.05 -9.84 2.71
N TRP A 237 -15.07 -10.03 3.54
CA TRP A 237 -15.14 -9.53 4.90
C TRP A 237 -15.20 -10.66 5.92
N ASP A 238 -14.37 -10.56 6.95
CA ASP A 238 -14.34 -11.46 8.08
C ASP A 238 -15.19 -10.91 9.22
N GLU A 239 -16.40 -11.46 9.40
CA GLU A 239 -17.32 -11.03 10.46
C GLU A 239 -16.78 -11.29 11.86
N GLU A 240 -15.89 -12.28 12.05
CA GLU A 240 -15.32 -12.57 13.37
C GLU A 240 -14.23 -11.57 13.74
N ARG A 241 -13.40 -11.17 12.78
CA ARG A 241 -12.36 -10.14 12.99
C ARG A 241 -12.90 -8.72 12.89
N GLY A 242 -14.03 -8.53 12.23
CA GLY A 242 -14.59 -7.22 11.94
C GLY A 242 -13.72 -6.41 10.96
N ASP A 243 -13.08 -7.08 10.00
CA ASP A 243 -12.17 -6.46 9.03
C ASP A 243 -12.15 -7.24 7.69
N LEU A 244 -11.49 -6.70 6.68
CA LEU A 244 -11.26 -7.38 5.40
C LEU A 244 -10.38 -8.63 5.57
N LEU A 245 -10.70 -9.68 4.82
CA LEU A 245 -9.90 -10.91 4.76
C LEU A 245 -8.57 -10.66 4.04
N GLY A 246 -8.61 -10.08 2.85
CA GLY A 246 -7.43 -9.76 2.04
C GLY A 246 -6.86 -8.37 2.32
N CYS A 247 -6.02 -7.89 1.40
CA CYS A 247 -5.40 -6.58 1.42
C CYS A 247 -6.45 -5.48 1.58
N LYS A 248 -6.12 -4.50 2.43
CA LYS A 248 -6.99 -3.37 2.75
C LYS A 248 -6.70 -2.20 1.81
N PRO A 249 -7.71 -1.36 1.51
CA PRO A 249 -7.47 -0.11 0.78
C PRO A 249 -6.42 0.74 1.49
N GLY A 250 -5.61 1.45 0.70
CA GLY A 250 -4.59 2.36 1.22
C GLY A 250 -5.19 3.44 2.13
N SER A 251 -4.37 4.07 2.96
CA SER A 251 -4.85 5.09 3.92
C SER A 251 -5.61 6.25 3.26
N GLN A 252 -5.25 6.55 2.00
CA GLN A 252 -5.85 7.58 1.14
C GLN A 252 -7.05 7.09 0.32
N GLY A 253 -7.31 5.79 0.25
CA GLY A 253 -8.49 5.21 -0.42
C GLY A 253 -8.22 4.51 -1.74
N ASP A 254 -6.96 4.27 -2.05
CA ASP A 254 -6.53 3.54 -3.24
C ASP A 254 -6.90 2.04 -3.13
N LEU A 255 -7.73 1.58 -4.06
CA LEU A 255 -8.25 0.21 -4.12
C LEU A 255 -7.35 -0.75 -4.90
N TRP A 256 -6.42 -0.23 -5.70
CA TRP A 256 -5.59 -1.01 -6.62
C TRP A 256 -4.91 -2.24 -5.97
N PRO A 257 -4.38 -2.21 -4.73
CA PRO A 257 -3.75 -3.39 -4.14
C PRO A 257 -4.77 -4.50 -3.88
N SER A 258 -5.90 -4.16 -3.23
CA SER A 258 -7.00 -5.08 -2.93
C SER A 258 -7.60 -5.68 -4.20
N LEU A 259 -7.70 -4.90 -5.27
CA LEU A 259 -8.24 -5.36 -6.54
C LEU A 259 -7.29 -6.34 -7.24
N ILE A 260 -5.98 -6.06 -7.28
CA ILE A 260 -4.99 -6.98 -7.86
C ILE A 260 -4.94 -8.29 -7.07
N GLU A 261 -4.87 -8.22 -5.74
CA GLU A 261 -4.88 -9.41 -4.88
C GLU A 261 -6.15 -10.24 -5.11
N LYS A 262 -7.33 -9.61 -5.13
CA LYS A 262 -8.61 -10.30 -5.43
C LYS A 262 -8.58 -10.97 -6.81
N ALA A 263 -8.06 -10.32 -7.84
CA ALA A 263 -7.96 -10.91 -9.18
C ALA A 263 -6.97 -12.08 -9.23
N VAL A 264 -5.85 -12.00 -8.54
CA VAL A 264 -4.89 -13.12 -8.43
C VAL A 264 -5.52 -14.29 -7.66
N ALA A 265 -6.22 -14.03 -6.55
CA ALA A 265 -6.96 -15.06 -5.83
C ALA A 265 -8.02 -15.73 -6.71
N ALA A 266 -8.78 -14.95 -7.49
CA ALA A 266 -9.77 -15.47 -8.44
C ALA A 266 -9.12 -16.37 -9.51
N HIS A 267 -8.03 -15.89 -10.12
CA HIS A 267 -7.27 -16.59 -11.14
C HIS A 267 -6.64 -17.90 -10.64
N CYS A 268 -6.19 -17.91 -9.39
CA CYS A 268 -5.66 -19.10 -8.72
C CYS A 268 -6.77 -20.07 -8.24
N GLY A 269 -8.03 -19.65 -8.27
CA GLY A 269 -9.18 -20.47 -7.88
C GLY A 269 -9.58 -20.38 -6.40
N GLY A 270 -9.15 -19.35 -5.67
CA GLY A 270 -9.56 -19.08 -4.28
C GLY A 270 -8.43 -18.56 -3.39
N TRP A 271 -8.79 -18.06 -2.20
CA TRP A 271 -7.82 -17.56 -1.21
C TRP A 271 -6.88 -18.65 -0.69
N ASP A 272 -7.40 -19.87 -0.49
CA ASP A 272 -6.60 -21.04 -0.09
C ASP A 272 -5.49 -21.39 -1.10
N LYS A 273 -5.62 -20.90 -2.34
CA LYS A 273 -4.68 -21.17 -3.43
C LYS A 273 -3.53 -20.17 -3.50
N ILE A 274 -3.53 -19.14 -2.67
CA ILE A 274 -2.46 -18.14 -2.58
C ILE A 274 -1.83 -18.04 -1.16
N ASP A 275 -2.30 -18.87 -0.23
CA ASP A 275 -1.77 -18.97 1.15
C ASP A 275 -0.40 -19.67 1.17
N GLY A 276 0.66 -18.88 1.04
CA GLY A 276 2.03 -19.32 0.91
C GLY A 276 2.52 -19.37 -0.55
N GLY A 277 3.77 -18.96 -0.76
CA GLY A 277 4.33 -18.87 -2.11
C GLY A 277 5.66 -18.13 -2.14
N GLN A 278 6.04 -17.63 -3.31
CA GLN A 278 7.32 -16.96 -3.55
C GLN A 278 7.13 -15.79 -4.51
N CYS A 279 7.80 -14.66 -4.29
CA CYS A 279 7.67 -13.45 -5.13
C CYS A 279 7.91 -13.75 -6.62
N THR A 280 8.81 -14.70 -6.93
CA THR A 280 9.07 -15.12 -8.32
C THR A 280 7.86 -15.75 -8.99
N HIS A 281 7.00 -16.46 -8.27
CA HIS A 281 5.73 -16.96 -8.80
C HIS A 281 4.76 -15.82 -9.09
N ALA A 282 4.71 -14.81 -8.21
CA ALA A 282 3.83 -13.65 -8.37
C ALA A 282 4.23 -12.84 -9.60
N TRP A 283 5.53 -12.57 -9.77
CA TRP A 283 6.00 -11.84 -10.95
C TRP A 283 5.75 -12.58 -12.25
N ARG A 284 5.72 -13.92 -12.29
CA ARG A 284 5.29 -14.65 -13.49
C ARG A 284 3.83 -14.33 -13.83
N ILE A 285 2.94 -14.34 -12.84
CA ILE A 285 1.51 -14.03 -13.02
C ILE A 285 1.31 -12.56 -13.42
N LEU A 286 2.04 -11.65 -12.78
CA LEU A 286 1.87 -10.20 -12.99
C LEU A 286 2.54 -9.69 -14.27
N THR A 287 3.70 -10.26 -14.65
CA THR A 287 4.52 -9.71 -15.74
C THR A 287 4.61 -10.62 -16.97
N GLY A 288 4.31 -11.91 -16.83
CA GLY A 288 4.55 -12.91 -17.88
C GLY A 288 6.02 -13.28 -18.08
N CYS A 289 6.93 -12.74 -17.26
CA CYS A 289 8.35 -13.02 -17.37
C CYS A 289 8.65 -14.48 -16.97
N LYS A 290 9.25 -15.25 -17.89
CA LYS A 290 9.75 -16.61 -17.61
C LYS A 290 11.07 -16.60 -16.86
N GLU A 291 11.93 -15.65 -17.19
CA GLU A 291 13.27 -15.46 -16.65
C GLU A 291 13.23 -14.77 -15.30
N VAL A 292 12.68 -15.48 -14.32
CA VAL A 292 12.73 -15.10 -12.91
C VAL A 292 13.55 -16.12 -12.14
N TYR A 293 14.38 -15.64 -11.22
CA TYR A 293 15.43 -16.40 -10.57
C TYR A 293 15.34 -16.27 -9.05
N THR A 294 15.72 -17.35 -8.39
CA THR A 294 15.93 -17.40 -6.94
C THR A 294 17.42 -17.62 -6.70
N ILE A 295 18.10 -16.60 -6.17
CA ILE A 295 19.51 -16.63 -5.83
C ILE A 295 19.61 -16.94 -4.33
N ALA A 296 19.95 -18.17 -3.99
CA ALA A 296 19.91 -18.65 -2.61
C ALA A 296 21.32 -18.90 -2.06
N LYS A 297 21.51 -18.61 -0.77
CA LYS A 297 22.74 -18.88 -0.02
C LYS A 297 22.89 -20.37 0.26
N HIS A 298 24.05 -20.93 -0.09
CA HIS A 298 24.45 -22.31 0.19
C HIS A 298 25.84 -22.33 0.83
N GLY A 299 25.89 -22.28 2.16
CA GLY A 299 27.14 -22.10 2.90
C GLY A 299 27.67 -20.68 2.69
N TYR A 300 28.87 -20.56 2.11
CA TYR A 300 29.54 -19.28 1.85
C TYR A 300 29.35 -18.74 0.42
N VAL A 301 28.60 -19.46 -0.41
CA VAL A 301 28.38 -19.10 -1.82
C VAL A 301 26.89 -19.07 -2.15
N TYR A 302 26.54 -18.42 -3.24
CA TYR A 302 25.19 -18.29 -3.77
C TYR A 302 25.04 -19.10 -5.05
N LYS A 303 23.85 -19.69 -5.24
CA LYS A 303 23.47 -20.42 -6.45
C LYS A 303 22.27 -19.78 -7.10
N CYS A 304 22.26 -19.76 -8.43
CA CYS A 304 21.13 -19.27 -9.22
C CYS A 304 20.20 -20.44 -9.55
N MET A 305 18.92 -20.31 -9.17
CA MET A 305 17.89 -21.31 -9.34
C MET A 305 16.69 -20.73 -10.11
N GLY A 306 15.91 -21.58 -10.77
CA GLY A 306 14.73 -21.15 -11.53
C GLY A 306 13.87 -22.31 -12.00
N ALA A 307 12.88 -22.01 -12.85
CA ALA A 307 11.87 -22.99 -13.30
C ALA A 307 12.17 -23.64 -14.66
N TYR A 308 13.35 -23.41 -15.24
CA TYR A 308 13.74 -24.10 -16.47
C TYR A 308 14.50 -25.37 -16.11
N ASN A 309 14.03 -26.52 -16.58
CA ASN A 309 14.69 -27.81 -16.38
C ASN A 309 15.77 -28.01 -17.46
N PRO A 310 17.07 -27.91 -17.10
CA PRO A 310 18.15 -28.04 -18.08
C PRO A 310 18.35 -29.48 -18.55
N ASN A 311 17.89 -30.49 -17.79
CA ASN A 311 18.04 -31.90 -18.14
C ASN A 311 17.07 -32.29 -19.26
N GLU A 312 15.87 -31.70 -19.25
CA GLU A 312 14.82 -31.96 -20.23
C GLU A 312 14.67 -30.85 -21.28
N ASN A 313 15.48 -29.79 -21.17
CA ASN A 313 15.49 -28.64 -22.05
C ASN A 313 14.10 -28.01 -22.25
N ARG A 314 13.35 -27.86 -21.15
CA ARG A 314 12.00 -27.31 -21.12
C ARG A 314 11.75 -26.50 -19.85
N TRP A 315 10.79 -25.58 -19.93
CA TRP A 315 10.25 -24.94 -18.72
C TRP A 315 9.36 -25.93 -17.97
N GLU A 316 9.36 -25.82 -16.64
CA GLU A 316 8.40 -26.54 -15.81
C GLU A 316 6.97 -26.14 -16.17
N GLN A 317 6.07 -27.11 -16.11
CA GLN A 317 4.65 -26.85 -16.29
C GLN A 317 4.13 -26.29 -14.97
N LEU A 318 3.96 -24.97 -14.94
CA LEU A 318 3.45 -24.26 -13.77
C LEU A 318 1.92 -24.24 -13.82
N SER A 319 1.30 -24.27 -12.64
CA SER A 319 -0.11 -23.94 -12.48
C SER A 319 -0.22 -22.50 -11.94
N ASN A 320 -1.41 -21.91 -12.04
CA ASN A 320 -1.63 -20.56 -11.52
C ASN A 320 -1.41 -20.49 -10.00
N SER A 321 -1.91 -21.48 -9.25
CA SER A 321 -1.61 -21.59 -7.81
C SER A 321 -0.16 -22.01 -7.57
N PRO A 322 0.59 -21.35 -6.66
CA PRO A 322 1.93 -21.77 -6.25
C PRO A 322 1.98 -23.17 -5.61
N HIS A 323 0.85 -23.73 -5.17
CA HIS A 323 0.79 -25.04 -4.52
C HIS A 323 0.60 -26.20 -5.50
N ASP A 324 0.18 -25.89 -6.73
CA ASP A 324 -0.22 -26.89 -7.72
C ASP A 324 0.87 -27.06 -8.79
N GLY A 325 1.26 -28.29 -9.08
CA GLY A 325 2.08 -28.63 -10.25
C GLY A 325 3.58 -28.28 -10.20
N PHE A 326 4.05 -27.47 -9.24
CA PHE A 326 5.46 -27.11 -9.16
C PHE A 326 6.36 -28.29 -8.76
N GLN A 327 7.16 -28.79 -9.72
CA GLN A 327 8.05 -29.94 -9.54
C GLN A 327 9.39 -29.60 -8.86
N GLY A 328 9.67 -28.31 -8.62
CA GLY A 328 10.88 -27.84 -7.97
C GLY A 328 11.71 -26.88 -8.82
N MET A 329 12.73 -26.28 -8.20
CA MET A 329 13.67 -25.39 -8.87
C MET A 329 14.90 -26.13 -9.36
N TRP A 330 15.42 -25.71 -10.51
CA TRP A 330 16.63 -26.25 -11.12
C TRP A 330 17.78 -25.24 -11.10
N PRO A 331 19.04 -25.70 -11.07
CA PRO A 331 20.18 -24.81 -11.30
C PRO A 331 20.06 -24.11 -12.66
N MET A 332 20.27 -22.81 -12.66
CA MET A 332 20.11 -21.95 -13.83
C MET A 332 21.42 -21.36 -14.29
N LYS A 333 21.49 -21.02 -15.59
CA LYS A 333 22.49 -20.06 -16.05
C LYS A 333 22.17 -18.73 -15.38
N TRP A 334 23.21 -18.02 -14.97
CA TRP A 334 23.04 -16.69 -14.41
C TRP A 334 22.55 -15.74 -15.52
N PRO A 335 21.73 -14.73 -15.19
CA PRO A 335 21.28 -13.73 -16.16
C PRO A 335 22.47 -13.09 -16.89
N ASP A 336 22.31 -12.83 -18.19
CA ASP A 336 23.36 -12.20 -19.00
C ASP A 336 23.72 -10.82 -18.45
N VAL A 337 22.73 -10.04 -18.02
CA VAL A 337 22.94 -8.82 -17.24
C VAL A 337 23.62 -9.16 -15.92
N GLY A 338 24.74 -8.49 -15.63
CA GLY A 338 25.60 -8.83 -14.50
C GLY A 338 26.68 -9.88 -14.82
N GLY A 339 26.88 -10.22 -16.11
CA GLY A 339 28.05 -10.99 -16.57
C GLY A 339 27.79 -12.47 -16.84
N GLY A 340 26.54 -12.95 -16.78
CA GLY A 340 26.19 -14.32 -17.13
C GLY A 340 26.85 -15.38 -16.25
N GLY A 341 26.77 -16.64 -16.69
CA GLY A 341 27.37 -17.78 -15.99
C GLY A 341 26.69 -19.11 -16.29
N GLY A 342 27.44 -20.21 -16.21
CA GLY A 342 26.89 -21.56 -16.41
C GLY A 342 26.04 -22.06 -15.24
N LEU A 343 25.35 -23.19 -15.44
CA LEU A 343 24.41 -23.81 -14.48
C LEU A 343 24.99 -24.10 -13.08
N HIS A 344 26.31 -24.26 -13.00
CA HIS A 344 27.01 -24.62 -11.76
C HIS A 344 27.92 -23.52 -11.25
N LEU A 345 27.88 -22.33 -11.88
CA LEU A 345 28.61 -21.19 -11.35
C LEU A 345 28.01 -20.82 -9.99
N THR A 346 28.88 -20.70 -9.01
CA THR A 346 28.55 -20.18 -7.68
C THR A 346 29.26 -18.86 -7.48
N CYS A 347 28.60 -17.90 -6.84
CA CYS A 347 29.17 -16.58 -6.57
C CYS A 347 29.31 -16.33 -5.08
N ASN A 348 30.33 -15.59 -4.66
CA ASN A 348 30.40 -15.04 -3.30
C ASN A 348 29.50 -13.79 -3.18
N GLN A 349 29.43 -13.21 -1.98
CA GLN A 349 28.55 -12.06 -1.71
C GLN A 349 28.91 -10.79 -2.52
N ASP A 350 30.20 -10.53 -2.76
CA ASP A 350 30.65 -9.36 -3.53
C ASP A 350 30.29 -9.49 -5.00
N GLU A 351 30.43 -10.70 -5.56
CA GLU A 351 30.02 -11.02 -6.92
C GLU A 351 28.50 -10.92 -7.10
N VAL A 352 27.71 -11.37 -6.11
CA VAL A 352 26.24 -11.22 -6.15
C VAL A 352 25.85 -9.76 -6.06
N PHE A 353 26.48 -8.98 -5.17
CA PHE A 353 26.20 -7.54 -5.06
C PHE A 353 26.50 -6.79 -6.36
N GLY A 354 27.65 -7.06 -6.99
CA GLY A 354 27.98 -6.47 -8.30
C GLY A 354 26.94 -6.79 -9.37
N ARG A 355 26.33 -7.99 -9.32
CA ARG A 355 25.20 -8.37 -10.20
C ARG A 355 23.92 -7.62 -9.84
N MET A 356 23.61 -7.47 -8.54
CA MET A 356 22.45 -6.69 -8.09
C MET A 356 22.52 -5.23 -8.58
N CYS A 357 23.69 -4.59 -8.49
CA CYS A 357 23.90 -3.26 -9.07
C CYS A 357 23.64 -3.22 -10.59
N ALA A 358 24.03 -4.27 -11.32
CA ALA A 358 23.76 -4.37 -12.75
C ALA A 358 22.29 -4.61 -13.08
N TRP A 359 21.58 -5.39 -12.26
CA TRP A 359 20.14 -5.64 -12.39
C TRP A 359 19.31 -4.40 -12.07
N ASP A 360 19.68 -3.66 -11.03
CA ASP A 360 19.12 -2.35 -10.69
C ASP A 360 19.26 -1.38 -11.88
N ALA A 361 20.49 -1.23 -12.40
CA ALA A 361 20.76 -0.41 -13.58
C ALA A 361 20.00 -0.85 -14.85
N ALA A 362 19.58 -2.12 -14.92
CA ALA A 362 18.77 -2.65 -16.02
C ALA A 362 17.24 -2.50 -15.81
N ASN A 363 16.81 -1.85 -14.71
CA ASN A 363 15.43 -1.73 -14.28
C ASN A 363 14.74 -3.10 -14.10
N PHE A 364 15.45 -4.07 -13.54
CA PHE A 364 14.87 -5.37 -13.18
C PHE A 364 14.24 -5.31 -11.79
N ILE A 365 13.10 -5.99 -11.60
CA ILE A 365 12.49 -6.09 -10.27
C ILE A 365 13.34 -7.02 -9.40
N MET A 366 13.69 -6.56 -8.20
CA MET A 366 14.42 -7.34 -7.22
C MET A 366 13.69 -7.38 -5.87
N GLY A 367 13.80 -8.52 -5.20
CA GLY A 367 13.28 -8.73 -3.86
C GLY A 367 14.26 -9.56 -3.06
N ALA A 368 14.05 -9.63 -1.75
CA ALA A 368 14.89 -10.41 -0.87
C ALA A 368 14.04 -11.12 0.19
N GLY A 369 14.40 -12.36 0.50
CA GLY A 369 13.77 -13.16 1.55
C GLY A 369 14.68 -13.25 2.76
N THR A 370 14.13 -13.01 3.94
CA THR A 370 14.83 -13.24 5.20
C THR A 370 14.92 -14.74 5.50
N ARG A 371 15.67 -15.11 6.54
CA ARG A 371 15.75 -16.51 7.00
C ARG A 371 14.36 -17.04 7.37
N ALA A 372 14.19 -18.37 7.34
CA ALA A 372 12.95 -18.99 7.81
C ALA A 372 12.66 -18.62 9.27
N GLY A 373 11.40 -18.28 9.57
CA GLY A 373 10.92 -17.86 10.88
C GLY A 373 9.44 -17.48 10.82
N SER A 374 8.94 -16.85 11.88
CA SER A 374 7.57 -16.32 11.98
C SER A 374 7.55 -14.82 11.68
N ASP A 375 6.44 -14.31 11.14
CA ASP A 375 6.21 -12.87 10.93
C ASP A 375 6.13 -12.06 12.25
N THR A 376 6.08 -12.77 13.38
CA THR A 376 6.19 -12.21 14.74
C THR A 376 7.63 -12.09 15.25
N ASP A 377 8.57 -12.82 14.63
CA ASP A 377 9.98 -12.83 15.04
C ASP A 377 10.72 -11.73 14.29
N LYS A 378 11.45 -10.88 15.02
CA LYS A 378 12.26 -9.82 14.43
C LYS A 378 13.63 -9.70 15.09
N SER A 379 14.62 -9.37 14.28
CA SER A 379 15.99 -9.05 14.72
C SER A 379 16.40 -7.73 14.09
N ASP A 380 16.74 -6.74 14.93
CA ASP A 380 17.17 -5.40 14.50
C ASP A 380 16.19 -4.70 13.54
N GLY A 381 14.89 -4.88 13.78
CA GLY A 381 13.82 -4.35 12.95
C GLY A 381 13.41 -5.25 11.78
N ILE A 382 14.29 -6.16 11.33
CA ILE A 382 14.01 -7.08 10.22
C ILE A 382 13.17 -8.27 10.68
N VAL A 383 12.06 -8.50 9.99
CA VAL A 383 11.09 -9.59 10.20
C VAL A 383 11.59 -10.89 9.56
N ASP A 384 11.61 -11.98 10.31
CA ASP A 384 11.95 -13.31 9.80
C ASP A 384 10.78 -13.92 8.98
N GLY A 385 11.09 -14.82 8.05
CA GLY A 385 10.08 -15.46 7.19
C GLY A 385 9.36 -14.51 6.23
N HIS A 386 9.91 -13.31 5.99
CA HIS A 386 9.25 -12.23 5.27
C HIS A 386 10.00 -11.81 4.01
N ALA A 387 9.27 -11.24 3.05
CA ALA A 387 9.81 -10.80 1.77
C ALA A 387 9.84 -9.27 1.68
N TYR A 388 10.99 -8.73 1.29
CA TYR A 388 11.26 -7.31 1.13
C TYR A 388 11.55 -7.00 -0.34
N THR A 389 11.38 -5.74 -0.74
CA THR A 389 11.77 -5.26 -2.06
C THR A 389 13.18 -4.66 -1.99
N VAL A 390 14.01 -4.93 -2.99
CA VAL A 390 15.29 -4.23 -3.18
C VAL A 390 15.04 -3.08 -4.15
N LEU A 391 15.23 -1.84 -3.67
CA LEU A 391 14.91 -0.61 -4.41
C LEU A 391 16.09 -0.01 -5.15
N ALA A 392 17.30 -0.17 -4.61
CA ALA A 392 18.51 0.34 -5.21
C ALA A 392 19.74 -0.39 -4.68
N CYS A 393 20.78 -0.48 -5.50
CA CYS A 393 22.09 -1.02 -5.12
C CYS A 393 23.19 -0.08 -5.60
N ILE A 394 23.95 0.50 -4.66
CA ILE A 394 24.99 1.48 -4.96
C ILE A 394 26.33 0.94 -4.48
N GLY A 395 27.19 0.55 -5.44
CA GLY A 395 28.57 0.22 -5.15
C GLY A 395 29.42 1.46 -4.91
N ASN A 396 30.26 1.44 -3.88
CA ASN A 396 31.15 2.56 -3.51
C ASN A 396 30.44 3.93 -3.47
N ALA A 397 29.35 4.01 -2.71
CA ALA A 397 28.50 5.19 -2.58
C ALA A 397 29.33 6.46 -2.29
N GLY A 398 29.17 7.47 -3.15
CA GLY A 398 29.90 8.74 -3.03
C GLY A 398 31.43 8.64 -3.13
N GLY A 399 31.96 7.50 -3.60
CA GLY A 399 33.39 7.21 -3.60
C GLY A 399 34.00 6.99 -2.22
N ALA A 400 33.17 6.66 -1.21
CA ALA A 400 33.57 6.57 0.20
C ALA A 400 33.88 5.14 0.70
N GLY A 401 33.79 4.13 -0.18
CA GLY A 401 34.07 2.73 0.13
C GLY A 401 32.90 1.96 0.76
N PHE A 402 31.68 2.51 0.72
CA PHE A 402 30.48 1.85 1.24
C PHE A 402 29.63 1.28 0.11
N ASP A 403 29.33 -0.01 0.19
CA ASP A 403 28.38 -0.68 -0.69
C ASP A 403 27.00 -0.67 -0.02
N MET A 404 26.03 0.02 -0.62
CA MET A 404 24.74 0.33 -0.01
C MET A 404 23.60 -0.37 -0.75
N VAL A 405 22.63 -0.87 0.01
CA VAL A 405 21.39 -1.47 -0.49
C VAL A 405 20.21 -0.70 0.10
N LYS A 406 19.29 -0.25 -0.76
CA LYS A 406 18.01 0.34 -0.34
C LYS A 406 16.94 -0.75 -0.37
N MET A 407 16.21 -0.87 0.73
CA MET A 407 15.21 -1.91 0.95
C MET A 407 13.85 -1.29 1.24
N ARG A 408 12.77 -2.05 0.99
CA ARG A 408 11.42 -1.73 1.47
C ARG A 408 10.80 -2.92 2.19
N ASN A 409 10.25 -2.65 3.37
CA ASN A 409 9.25 -3.50 4.01
C ASN A 409 7.88 -3.26 3.36
N PRO A 410 7.23 -4.28 2.75
CA PRO A 410 5.91 -4.13 2.12
C PRO A 410 4.80 -3.69 3.07
N TRP A 411 5.01 -3.75 4.39
CA TRP A 411 4.05 -3.24 5.37
C TRP A 411 4.03 -1.71 5.46
N GLY A 412 4.95 -1.02 4.78
CA GLY A 412 5.04 0.44 4.77
C GLY A 412 5.41 1.05 6.12
N LYS A 413 6.03 0.23 6.99
CA LYS A 413 6.50 0.56 8.33
C LYS A 413 7.53 -0.47 8.77
N GLN A 414 8.14 -0.25 9.93
CA GLN A 414 9.08 -1.17 10.57
C GLN A 414 10.32 -1.41 9.70
N GLU A 415 11.32 -0.60 9.99
CA GLU A 415 12.57 -0.47 9.24
C GLU A 415 13.74 -1.10 9.97
N PHE A 416 14.90 -1.14 9.32
CA PHE A 416 16.13 -1.59 9.94
C PHE A 416 16.59 -0.63 11.04
N GLU A 417 16.86 -1.16 12.23
CA GLU A 417 17.12 -0.36 13.43
C GLU A 417 18.60 -0.31 13.83
N CYS A 418 19.52 -0.90 13.05
CA CYS A 418 20.94 -1.00 13.41
C CYS A 418 21.92 -0.57 12.30
N GLY A 419 23.21 -0.52 12.60
CA GLY A 419 24.27 -0.20 11.62
C GLY A 419 24.54 1.29 11.36
N GLY A 420 23.82 2.21 12.01
CA GLY A 420 24.06 3.66 11.97
C GLY A 420 23.64 4.36 10.66
N TRP A 421 23.13 3.61 9.68
CA TRP A 421 22.50 4.08 8.43
C TRP A 421 20.97 4.02 8.49
N THR A 422 20.41 3.94 9.69
CA THR A 422 18.98 4.20 9.92
C THR A 422 18.65 5.59 9.39
N ASP A 423 17.37 5.86 9.17
CA ASP A 423 16.88 7.06 8.52
C ASP A 423 17.33 8.39 9.18
N ASP A 424 17.46 8.40 10.51
CA ASP A 424 18.02 9.49 11.32
C ASP A 424 19.43 9.18 11.87
N GLY A 425 20.07 8.15 11.32
CA GLY A 425 21.32 7.57 11.80
C GLY A 425 22.51 8.52 11.70
N PRO A 426 23.50 8.40 12.60
CA PRO A 426 24.63 9.32 12.67
C PRO A 426 25.57 9.24 11.45
N ASN A 427 25.57 8.13 10.71
CA ASN A 427 26.50 7.93 9.60
C ASN A 427 26.23 8.90 8.44
N TRP A 428 24.98 9.34 8.23
CA TRP A 428 24.64 10.31 7.18
C TRP A 428 25.37 11.64 7.35
N GLN A 429 25.51 12.11 8.60
CA GLN A 429 26.24 13.34 8.91
C GLN A 429 27.76 13.14 8.80
N GLN A 430 28.25 11.97 9.18
CA GLN A 430 29.67 11.63 9.12
C GLN A 430 30.17 11.47 7.67
N TYR A 431 29.32 10.97 6.79
CA TYR A 431 29.65 10.64 5.40
C TYR A 431 28.71 11.35 4.41
N PRO A 432 28.82 12.68 4.25
CA PRO A 432 27.90 13.46 3.44
C PRO A 432 27.87 13.04 1.96
N ARG A 433 28.97 12.52 1.41
CA ARG A 433 28.98 11.99 0.03
C ARG A 433 28.12 10.73 -0.13
N VAL A 434 28.03 9.90 0.91
CA VAL A 434 27.16 8.72 0.91
C VAL A 434 25.71 9.15 1.02
N PHE A 435 25.41 10.13 1.87
CA PHE A 435 24.08 10.76 1.98
C PHE A 435 23.59 11.29 0.63
N GLU A 436 24.42 12.05 -0.07
CA GLU A 436 24.09 12.56 -1.42
C GLU A 436 23.90 11.42 -2.43
N ALA A 437 24.78 10.42 -2.43
CA ALA A 437 24.67 9.27 -3.34
C ALA A 437 23.41 8.43 -3.07
N CYS A 438 22.97 8.33 -1.82
CA CYS A 438 21.77 7.59 -1.40
C CYS A 438 20.47 8.41 -1.57
N GLY A 439 20.55 9.58 -2.22
CA GLY A 439 19.39 10.41 -2.54
C GLY A 439 18.83 11.18 -1.35
N GLN A 440 19.70 11.55 -0.40
CA GLN A 440 19.34 12.34 0.79
C GLN A 440 18.17 11.74 1.60
N PRO A 441 18.33 10.54 2.20
CA PRO A 441 17.29 9.91 2.99
C PRO A 441 16.71 10.86 4.04
N VAL A 442 15.38 10.82 4.22
CA VAL A 442 14.66 11.67 5.17
C VAL A 442 13.96 10.77 6.15
N ALA A 443 14.17 11.02 7.44
CA ALA A 443 13.60 10.19 8.49
C ALA A 443 12.07 10.14 8.44
N ARG A 444 11.53 8.97 8.07
CA ARG A 444 10.09 8.69 8.01
C ARG A 444 9.88 7.20 8.24
N ASP A 445 8.89 6.81 9.05
CA ASP A 445 8.48 5.39 9.13
C ASP A 445 7.57 5.09 7.94
N ASP A 446 8.20 4.86 6.78
CA ASP A 446 7.53 4.54 5.52
C ASP A 446 7.92 3.17 4.97
N GLY A 447 8.69 2.40 5.75
CA GLY A 447 9.15 1.06 5.46
C GLY A 447 10.39 1.02 4.56
N VAL A 448 10.91 2.17 4.14
CA VAL A 448 12.09 2.27 3.26
C VAL A 448 13.33 2.58 4.09
N PHE A 449 14.39 1.80 3.90
CA PHE A 449 15.62 2.02 4.65
C PHE A 449 16.86 1.65 3.84
N TRP A 450 18.01 2.18 4.25
CA TRP A 450 19.30 1.82 3.71
C TRP A 450 20.06 0.90 4.67
N MET A 451 20.86 -0.01 4.12
CA MET A 451 21.81 -0.82 4.88
C MET A 451 23.07 -1.10 4.06
N GLN A 452 24.15 -1.49 4.74
CA GLN A 452 25.36 -1.92 4.06
C GLN A 452 25.21 -3.33 3.50
N LYS A 453 25.91 -3.62 2.39
CA LYS A 453 25.94 -4.92 1.72
C LYS A 453 26.24 -6.08 2.68
N GLU A 454 27.19 -5.91 3.60
CA GLU A 454 27.56 -6.95 4.56
C GLU A 454 26.38 -7.34 5.45
N GLN A 455 25.61 -6.34 5.92
CA GLN A 455 24.40 -6.55 6.72
C GLN A 455 23.30 -7.17 5.87
N PHE A 456 23.13 -6.70 4.63
CA PHE A 456 22.16 -7.28 3.71
C PHE A 456 22.33 -8.81 3.59
N PHE A 457 23.54 -9.31 3.34
CA PHE A 457 23.77 -10.76 3.22
C PHE A 457 23.82 -11.53 4.56
N GLU A 458 23.74 -10.83 5.69
CA GLU A 458 23.55 -11.40 7.01
C GLU A 458 22.06 -11.71 7.25
N TYR A 459 21.17 -10.74 7.02
CA TYR A 459 19.73 -10.87 7.27
C TYR A 459 18.97 -11.54 6.11
N PHE A 460 19.37 -11.27 4.87
CA PHE A 460 18.71 -11.76 3.67
C PHE A 460 19.47 -12.95 3.09
N THR A 461 18.83 -14.11 3.15
CA THR A 461 19.44 -15.38 2.71
C THR A 461 19.15 -15.70 1.25
N THR A 462 18.16 -15.02 0.67
CA THR A 462 17.67 -15.25 -0.69
C THR A 462 17.42 -13.92 -1.39
N VAL A 463 17.84 -13.82 -2.65
CA VAL A 463 17.50 -12.71 -3.55
C VAL A 463 16.60 -13.25 -4.65
N TYR A 464 15.47 -12.60 -4.89
CA TYR A 464 14.55 -12.88 -5.98
C TYR A 464 14.78 -11.86 -7.10
N LEU A 465 14.79 -12.30 -8.34
CA LEU A 465 14.99 -11.46 -9.51
C LEU A 465 13.92 -11.74 -10.55
N CYS A 466 13.30 -10.71 -11.09
CA CYS A 466 12.58 -10.77 -12.36
C CYS A 466 13.42 -10.07 -13.44
N ALA A 467 14.03 -10.85 -14.34
CA ALA A 467 14.91 -10.32 -15.38
C ALA A 467 14.11 -9.75 -16.57
N HIS A 468 13.21 -8.82 -16.27
CA HIS A 468 12.42 -8.09 -17.24
C HIS A 468 12.69 -6.60 -17.08
N ASN A 469 13.03 -5.91 -18.17
CA ASN A 469 13.25 -4.47 -18.14
C ASN A 469 11.90 -3.76 -17.97
N MET A 470 11.67 -3.27 -16.76
CA MET A 470 10.40 -2.66 -16.39
C MET A 470 10.13 -1.33 -17.10
N ALA A 471 11.15 -0.65 -17.63
CA ALA A 471 10.95 0.55 -18.47
C ALA A 471 10.24 0.23 -19.80
N THR A 472 10.23 -1.04 -20.20
CA THR A 472 9.53 -1.52 -21.41
C THR A 472 8.26 -2.29 -21.11
N PHE A 473 7.92 -2.48 -19.83
CA PHE A 473 6.75 -3.23 -19.43
C PHE A 473 5.48 -2.52 -19.91
N GLY A 474 4.57 -3.27 -20.54
CA GLY A 474 3.33 -2.72 -21.12
C GLY A 474 3.47 -2.11 -22.52
N ASN A 475 4.68 -1.89 -23.05
CA ASN A 475 4.94 -1.29 -24.37
C ASN A 475 5.03 -2.31 -25.53
N ALA A 476 4.44 -3.50 -25.37
CA ALA A 476 4.47 -4.59 -26.35
C ALA A 476 3.22 -4.62 -27.25
#